data_AF-A0A9N7REK6-F1
#
_entry.id   AF-A0A9N7REK6-F1
#
_cell.length_a   1.000
_cell.length_b   1.000
_cell.length_c   1.000
_cell.angle_alpha   90.00
_cell.angle_beta   90.00
_cell.angle_gamma   90.00
#
_symmetry.space_group_name_H-M   'P 1'
#
loop_
_entity.id
_entity.type
_entity.pdbx_description
1 polymer ?
#
loop_
_entity_poly.entity_id
_entity_poly.type
_entity_poly.pdbx_seq_one_letter_code
_entity_poly.pdbx_strand_id
1 'polypeptide(L)'
;MTVQEALDSNKLYIIDYHDIYLPFIERINALDGRKSYATRTVFFLTELGTLKPIAIELSLPPTTLNSQSKRVVTQPVDATSYWKWQLAKAHVCSNDAGVHQLVNHWLRTHATLEPFILAAHRQMSAMHPIFKLLDPHMRYTLEINALARQSLISVDGVIESCFTPGRYCMEISAAAYKTSWRFDQEGLPADLIR
;
A
#
# COMPACT_ATOMS: atom_id res chain seq x y z
N MET A 1 16.26 1.01 -26.99
CA MET A 1 16.29 -0.06 -25.99
C MET A 1 15.02 -0.89 -26.13
N THR A 2 15.17 -2.19 -26.32
CA THR A 2 14.05 -3.14 -26.31
C THR A 2 13.62 -3.45 -24.88
N VAL A 3 12.45 -4.09 -24.69
CA VAL A 3 12.00 -4.51 -23.34
C VAL A 3 12.97 -5.51 -22.73
N GLN A 4 13.48 -6.47 -23.52
CA GLN A 4 14.43 -7.46 -23.05
C GLN A 4 15.74 -6.82 -22.56
N GLU A 5 16.29 -5.89 -23.34
CA GLU A 5 17.50 -5.14 -22.93
C GLU A 5 17.28 -4.36 -21.63
N ALA A 6 16.09 -3.79 -21.42
CA ALA A 6 15.75 -3.06 -20.21
C ALA A 6 15.62 -3.99 -18.99
N LEU A 7 15.10 -5.20 -19.17
CA LEU A 7 15.06 -6.23 -18.11
C LEU A 7 16.48 -6.69 -17.77
N ASP A 8 17.28 -7.06 -18.76
CA ASP A 8 18.65 -7.56 -18.58
C ASP A 8 19.55 -6.50 -17.93
N SER A 9 19.25 -5.21 -18.14
CA SER A 9 19.97 -4.07 -17.56
C SER A 9 19.39 -3.57 -16.23
N ASN A 10 18.40 -4.26 -15.62
CA ASN A 10 17.71 -3.83 -14.38
C ASN A 10 17.15 -2.39 -14.45
N LYS A 11 16.57 -2.02 -15.59
CA LYS A 11 16.00 -0.68 -15.85
C LYS A 11 14.48 -0.62 -15.76
N LEU A 12 13.80 -1.73 -15.49
CA LEU A 12 12.34 -1.75 -15.30
C LEU A 12 11.99 -1.98 -13.84
N TYR A 13 11.11 -1.12 -13.33
CA TYR A 13 10.62 -1.13 -11.96
C TYR A 13 9.11 -1.13 -11.95
N ILE A 14 8.52 -1.64 -10.88
CA ILE A 14 7.07 -1.81 -10.76
C ILE A 14 6.57 -1.31 -9.42
N ILE A 15 5.44 -0.62 -9.43
CA ILE A 15 4.57 -0.47 -8.26
C ILE A 15 3.35 -1.34 -8.54
N ASP A 16 3.18 -2.40 -7.74
CA ASP A 16 2.11 -3.37 -7.93
C ASP A 16 1.10 -3.34 -6.78
N TYR A 17 -0.05 -2.72 -7.04
CA TYR A 17 -1.21 -2.73 -6.15
C TYR A 17 -2.32 -3.65 -6.66
N HIS A 18 -2.06 -4.43 -7.71
CA HIS A 18 -3.06 -5.28 -8.31
C HIS A 18 -3.57 -6.31 -7.29
N ASP A 19 -2.69 -7.12 -6.73
CA ASP A 19 -3.10 -8.26 -5.90
C ASP A 19 -3.65 -7.83 -4.53
N ILE A 20 -3.19 -6.68 -4.00
CA ILE A 20 -3.68 -6.15 -2.72
C ILE A 20 -5.09 -5.56 -2.85
N TYR A 21 -5.41 -4.91 -3.98
CA TYR A 21 -6.72 -4.28 -4.19
C TYR A 21 -7.74 -5.18 -4.87
N LEU A 22 -7.33 -6.05 -5.80
CA LEU A 22 -8.25 -6.82 -6.67
C LEU A 22 -9.34 -7.57 -5.87
N PRO A 23 -9.06 -8.22 -4.73
CA PRO A 23 -10.09 -8.91 -3.92
C PRO A 23 -11.16 -7.97 -3.32
N PHE A 24 -10.90 -6.66 -3.29
CA PHE A 24 -11.76 -5.66 -2.69
C PHE A 24 -12.47 -4.77 -3.71
N ILE A 25 -12.02 -4.72 -4.98
CA ILE A 25 -12.52 -3.77 -5.98
C ILE A 25 -14.03 -3.86 -6.18
N GLU A 26 -14.62 -5.05 -6.29
CA GLU A 26 -16.06 -5.20 -6.46
C GLU A 26 -16.83 -4.58 -5.30
N ARG A 27 -16.42 -4.90 -4.06
CA ARG A 27 -17.05 -4.39 -2.84
C ARG A 27 -16.87 -2.89 -2.66
N ILE A 28 -15.69 -2.35 -2.99
CA ILE A 28 -15.42 -0.90 -2.97
C ILE A 28 -16.28 -0.18 -4.01
N ASN A 29 -16.37 -0.73 -5.23
CA ASN A 29 -17.12 -0.11 -6.32
C ASN A 29 -18.63 -0.20 -6.14
N ALA A 30 -19.12 -1.10 -5.28
CA ALA A 30 -20.52 -1.17 -4.86
C ALA A 30 -20.90 -0.10 -3.83
N LEU A 31 -19.93 0.59 -3.22
CA LEU A 31 -20.21 1.73 -2.32
C LEU A 31 -20.62 2.96 -3.14
N ASP A 32 -21.56 3.73 -2.59
CA ASP A 32 -21.99 4.98 -3.22
C ASP A 32 -20.85 6.01 -3.25
N GLY A 33 -20.79 6.77 -4.34
CA GLY A 33 -19.76 7.80 -4.57
C GLY A 33 -18.32 7.29 -4.72
N ARG A 34 -18.07 5.98 -4.72
CA ARG A 34 -16.70 5.41 -4.74
C ARG A 34 -16.46 4.53 -5.97
N LYS A 35 -15.32 4.73 -6.62
CA LYS A 35 -14.84 3.90 -7.74
C LYS A 35 -13.32 3.77 -7.69
N SER A 36 -12.83 2.56 -7.91
CA SER A 36 -11.40 2.23 -7.89
C SER A 36 -11.09 1.13 -8.91
N TYR A 37 -9.80 1.05 -9.24
CA TYR A 37 -9.17 -0.02 -10.00
C TYR A 37 -8.06 -0.60 -9.14
N ALA A 38 -7.75 -1.87 -9.34
CA ALA A 38 -6.50 -2.45 -8.86
C ALA A 38 -5.41 -2.04 -9.86
N THR A 39 -4.40 -1.31 -9.41
CA THR A 39 -3.44 -0.65 -10.32
C THR A 39 -2.08 -1.32 -10.32
N ARG A 40 -1.41 -1.29 -11.48
CA ARG A 40 0.00 -1.66 -11.63
C ARG A 40 0.69 -0.63 -12.50
N THR A 41 1.82 -0.10 -12.04
CA THR A 41 2.56 0.94 -12.77
C THR A 41 3.97 0.48 -13.07
N VAL A 42 4.37 0.57 -14.33
CA VAL A 42 5.71 0.23 -14.78
C VAL A 42 6.51 1.52 -14.99
N PHE A 43 7.71 1.55 -14.43
CA PHE A 43 8.67 2.63 -14.53
C PHE A 43 9.92 2.16 -15.27
N PHE A 44 10.51 3.08 -16.02
CA PHE A 44 11.80 2.91 -16.69
C PHE A 44 12.84 3.83 -16.08
N LEU A 45 14.00 3.27 -15.71
CA LEU A 45 15.16 4.03 -15.26
C LEU A 45 15.89 4.64 -16.46
N THR A 46 15.79 5.96 -16.58
CA THR A 46 16.42 6.71 -17.67
C THR A 46 17.94 6.79 -17.48
N GLU A 47 18.66 7.11 -18.56
CA GLU A 47 20.11 7.35 -18.51
C GLU A 47 20.50 8.54 -17.61
N LEU A 48 19.54 9.44 -17.34
CA LEU A 48 19.69 10.55 -16.42
C LEU A 48 19.51 10.14 -14.94
N GLY A 49 19.26 8.85 -14.66
CA GLY A 49 19.06 8.34 -13.30
C GLY A 49 17.67 8.62 -12.71
N THR A 50 16.69 9.02 -13.53
CA THR A 50 15.31 9.27 -13.07
C THR A 50 14.36 8.15 -13.50
N LEU A 51 13.39 7.82 -12.63
CA LEU A 51 12.32 6.87 -12.97
C LEU A 51 11.20 7.58 -13.75
N LYS A 52 10.93 7.10 -14.96
CA LYS A 52 9.85 7.58 -15.82
C LYS A 52 8.72 6.56 -15.86
N PRO A 53 7.48 6.90 -15.49
CA PRO A 53 6.34 6.00 -15.69
C PRO A 53 6.10 5.80 -17.19
N ILE A 54 5.97 4.54 -17.62
CA ILE A 54 5.81 4.17 -19.04
C ILE A 54 4.46 3.51 -19.35
N ALA A 55 3.86 2.82 -18.38
CA ALA A 55 2.55 2.19 -18.51
C ALA A 55 1.83 2.09 -17.16
N ILE A 56 0.51 2.20 -17.18
CA ILE A 56 -0.37 1.97 -16.03
C ILE A 56 -1.44 0.96 -16.46
N GLU A 57 -1.54 -0.15 -15.75
CA GLU A 57 -2.66 -1.10 -15.84
C GLU A 57 -3.74 -0.69 -14.83
N LEU A 58 -4.98 -0.61 -15.30
CA LEU A 58 -6.19 -0.43 -14.50
C LEU A 58 -7.01 -1.71 -14.60
N SER A 59 -7.11 -2.44 -13.50
CA SER A 59 -7.76 -3.76 -13.47
C SER A 59 -9.03 -3.75 -12.62
N LEU A 60 -10.06 -4.41 -13.14
CA LEU A 60 -11.31 -4.75 -12.49
C LEU A 60 -11.39 -6.27 -12.35
N PRO A 61 -12.15 -6.80 -11.37
CA PRO A 61 -12.44 -8.23 -11.31
C PRO A 61 -13.22 -8.65 -12.56
N PRO A 62 -12.99 -9.86 -13.09
CA PRO A 62 -13.71 -10.37 -14.25
C PRO A 62 -15.20 -10.52 -13.91
N THR A 63 -16.05 -9.77 -14.60
CA THR A 63 -17.52 -9.82 -14.43
C THR A 63 -18.18 -10.90 -15.31
N THR A 64 -17.60 -11.20 -16.47
CA THR A 64 -17.99 -12.31 -17.37
C THR A 64 -16.76 -12.79 -18.14
N LEU A 65 -16.82 -13.99 -18.76
CA LEU A 65 -15.72 -14.58 -19.55
C LEU A 65 -15.19 -13.66 -20.68
N ASN A 66 -15.98 -12.69 -21.15
CA ASN A 66 -15.64 -11.81 -22.28
C ASN A 66 -15.54 -10.31 -21.90
N SER A 67 -15.60 -9.93 -20.62
CA SER A 67 -15.47 -8.51 -20.25
C SER A 67 -14.00 -8.07 -20.26
N GLN A 68 -13.71 -6.89 -20.83
CA GLN A 68 -12.37 -6.29 -20.72
C GLN A 68 -12.14 -5.83 -19.28
N SER A 69 -11.64 -6.76 -18.46
CA SER A 69 -11.32 -6.57 -17.05
C SER A 69 -10.02 -5.79 -16.82
N LYS A 70 -9.22 -5.58 -17.87
CA LYS A 70 -7.91 -4.93 -17.78
C LYS A 70 -7.74 -3.89 -18.88
N ARG A 71 -7.23 -2.73 -18.50
CA ARG A 71 -6.92 -1.65 -19.44
C ARG A 71 -5.54 -1.08 -19.18
N VAL A 72 -4.69 -1.06 -20.21
CA VAL A 72 -3.38 -0.41 -20.15
C VAL A 72 -3.50 1.01 -20.71
N VAL A 73 -2.95 1.97 -19.98
CA VAL A 73 -2.80 3.36 -20.40
C VAL A 73 -1.30 3.64 -20.52
N THR A 74 -0.89 4.19 -21.65
CA THR A 74 0.51 4.53 -21.96
C THR A 74 0.68 6.03 -22.09
N GLN A 75 1.91 6.45 -22.39
CA GLN A 75 2.24 7.87 -22.60
C GLN A 75 1.32 8.52 -23.65
N PRO A 76 0.87 9.76 -23.38
CA PRO A 76 -0.09 10.43 -24.24
C PRO A 76 0.52 10.93 -25.54
N VAL A 77 -0.26 10.89 -26.61
CA VAL A 77 0.10 11.38 -27.96
C VAL A 77 -0.81 12.52 -28.43
N ASP A 78 -1.90 12.77 -27.71
CA ASP A 78 -2.89 13.80 -27.98
C ASP A 78 -3.56 14.29 -26.67
N ALA A 79 -4.45 15.28 -26.77
CA ALA A 79 -5.14 15.84 -25.60
C ALA A 79 -6.03 14.82 -24.87
N THR A 80 -6.67 13.90 -25.59
CA THR A 80 -7.58 12.90 -25.01
C THR A 80 -6.80 11.86 -24.20
N SER A 81 -5.72 11.34 -24.77
CA SER A 81 -4.80 10.41 -24.12
C SER A 81 -4.06 11.07 -22.95
N TYR A 82 -3.77 12.37 -23.02
CA TYR A 82 -3.22 13.12 -21.88
C TYR A 82 -4.14 13.05 -20.67
N TRP A 83 -5.42 13.37 -20.81
CA TRP A 83 -6.36 13.31 -19.69
C TRP A 83 -6.62 11.89 -19.20
N LYS A 84 -6.66 10.89 -20.10
CA LYS A 84 -6.71 9.47 -19.70
C LYS A 84 -5.49 9.08 -18.86
N TRP A 85 -4.30 9.56 -19.23
CA TRP A 85 -3.07 9.33 -18.48
C TRP A 85 -3.09 10.00 -17.11
N GLN A 86 -3.56 11.26 -17.00
CA GLN A 86 -3.70 11.93 -15.70
C GLN A 86 -4.69 11.20 -14.78
N LEU A 87 -5.83 10.73 -15.30
CA LEU A 87 -6.81 9.96 -14.54
C LEU A 87 -6.26 8.59 -14.10
N ALA A 88 -5.51 7.91 -14.98
CA ALA A 88 -4.84 6.66 -14.61
C ALA A 88 -3.86 6.86 -13.45
N LYS A 89 -3.04 7.92 -13.49
CA LYS A 89 -2.17 8.30 -12.37
C LYS A 89 -2.95 8.62 -11.10
N ALA A 90 -4.10 9.29 -11.21
CA ALA A 90 -4.93 9.59 -10.04
C ALA A 90 -5.43 8.30 -9.35
N HIS A 91 -5.81 7.27 -10.12
CA HIS A 91 -6.14 5.95 -9.56
C HIS A 91 -4.94 5.28 -8.89
N VAL A 92 -3.75 5.36 -9.49
CA VAL A 92 -2.50 4.86 -8.87
C VAL A 92 -2.23 5.57 -7.55
N CYS A 93 -2.31 6.90 -7.51
CA CYS A 93 -2.10 7.68 -6.28
C CYS A 93 -3.16 7.36 -5.20
N SER A 94 -4.40 7.05 -5.61
CA SER A 94 -5.45 6.62 -4.68
C SER A 94 -5.16 5.25 -4.06
N ASN A 95 -4.64 4.29 -4.84
CA ASN A 95 -4.16 3.01 -4.32
C ASN A 95 -2.93 3.19 -3.42
N ASP A 96 -1.94 3.96 -3.87
CA ASP A 96 -0.71 4.26 -3.12
C ASP A 96 -1.02 4.89 -1.76
N ALA A 97 -1.88 5.90 -1.72
CA ALA A 97 -2.29 6.55 -0.48
C ALA A 97 -2.95 5.56 0.51
N GLY A 98 -3.75 4.62 0.00
CA GLY A 98 -4.36 3.56 0.81
C GLY A 98 -3.34 2.56 1.33
N VAL A 99 -2.44 2.03 0.49
CA VAL A 99 -1.38 1.12 0.94
C VAL A 99 -0.44 1.82 1.93
N HIS A 100 -0.03 3.05 1.63
CA HIS A 100 0.77 3.86 2.52
C HIS A 100 0.13 3.95 3.91
N GLN A 101 -1.13 4.40 4.00
CA GLN A 101 -1.75 4.62 5.31
C GLN A 101 -2.11 3.33 6.04
N LEU A 102 -2.67 2.34 5.34
CA LEU A 102 -3.23 1.13 5.96
C LEU A 102 -2.18 0.05 6.22
N VAL A 103 -1.13 0.01 5.40
CA VAL A 103 -0.13 -1.07 5.40
C VAL A 103 1.22 -0.53 5.87
N ASN A 104 1.83 0.39 5.13
CA ASN A 104 3.19 0.83 5.45
C ASN A 104 3.24 1.65 6.75
N HIS A 105 2.24 2.48 6.99
CA HIS A 105 2.14 3.32 8.17
C HIS A 105 1.44 2.59 9.31
N TRP A 106 0.12 2.36 9.22
CA TRP A 106 -0.63 1.76 10.32
C TRP A 106 -0.14 0.35 10.69
N LEU A 107 -0.10 -0.58 9.73
CA LEU A 107 0.21 -1.98 10.05
C LEU A 107 1.68 -2.17 10.43
N ARG A 108 2.61 -1.81 9.55
CA ARG A 108 4.05 -2.11 9.67
C ARG A 108 4.77 -1.31 10.76
N THR A 109 4.15 -0.26 11.31
CA THR A 109 4.71 0.47 12.46
C THR A 109 3.79 0.43 13.67
N HIS A 110 2.61 1.05 13.62
CA HIS A 110 1.74 1.20 14.78
C HIS A 110 1.26 -0.14 15.33
N ALA A 111 0.56 -0.93 14.51
CA ALA A 111 -0.12 -2.14 14.96
C ALA A 111 0.85 -3.27 15.32
N THR A 112 1.94 -3.41 14.57
CA THR A 112 2.93 -4.47 14.78
C THR A 112 3.90 -4.18 15.92
N LEU A 113 4.15 -2.91 16.27
CA LEU A 113 5.00 -2.56 17.41
C LEU A 113 4.30 -2.77 18.76
N GLU A 114 2.99 -2.53 18.85
CA GLU A 114 2.21 -2.61 20.09
C GLU A 114 2.35 -3.95 20.85
N PRO A 115 2.33 -5.14 20.20
CA PRO A 115 2.62 -6.42 20.86
C PRO A 115 4.00 -6.50 21.53
N PHE A 116 5.04 -5.93 20.92
CA PHE A 116 6.39 -5.93 21.50
C PHE A 116 6.47 -5.06 22.76
N ILE A 117 5.77 -3.93 22.77
CA ILE A 117 5.67 -3.04 23.93
C ILE A 117 4.97 -3.76 25.09
N LEU A 118 3.82 -4.39 24.81
CA LEU A 118 3.09 -5.15 25.82
C LEU A 118 3.94 -6.30 26.38
N ALA A 119 4.65 -7.05 25.53
CA ALA A 119 5.54 -8.11 25.98
C ALA A 119 6.69 -7.58 26.84
N ALA A 120 7.33 -6.48 26.42
CA ALA A 120 8.44 -5.87 27.13
C ALA A 120 8.05 -5.45 28.56
N HIS A 121 6.95 -4.70 28.72
CA HIS A 121 6.47 -4.27 30.03
C HIS A 121 5.96 -5.42 30.91
N ARG A 122 5.47 -6.51 30.32
CA ARG A 122 4.94 -7.66 31.08
C ARG A 122 6.02 -8.65 31.51
N GLN A 123 7.10 -8.77 30.75
CA GLN A 123 8.06 -9.86 30.90
C GLN A 123 9.48 -9.40 31.26
N MET A 124 9.77 -8.09 31.22
CA MET A 124 11.07 -7.56 31.62
C MET A 124 10.94 -6.60 32.81
N SER A 125 11.86 -6.73 33.77
CA SER A 125 12.02 -5.75 34.84
C SER A 125 12.44 -4.40 34.27
N ALA A 126 12.02 -3.29 34.90
CA ALA A 126 12.53 -1.95 34.59
C ALA A 126 14.07 -1.83 34.72
N MET A 127 14.70 -2.75 35.47
CA MET A 127 16.15 -2.82 35.59
C MET A 127 16.84 -3.67 34.51
N HIS A 128 16.08 -4.43 33.72
CA HIS A 128 16.62 -5.30 32.68
C HIS A 128 17.31 -4.46 31.58
N PRO A 129 18.54 -4.79 31.17
CA PRO A 129 19.30 -3.96 30.22
C PRO A 129 18.61 -3.82 28.86
N ILE A 130 17.96 -4.88 28.36
CA ILE A 130 17.18 -4.81 27.11
C ILE A 130 15.92 -3.95 27.26
N PHE A 131 15.27 -3.95 28.43
CA PHE A 131 14.13 -3.07 28.65
C PHE A 131 14.58 -1.61 28.60
N LYS A 132 15.67 -1.26 29.29
CA LYS A 132 16.25 0.10 29.25
C LYS A 132 16.66 0.54 27.84
N LEU A 133 17.16 -0.39 27.02
CA LEU A 133 17.49 -0.12 25.63
C LEU A 133 16.24 0.19 24.80
N LEU A 134 15.16 -0.56 24.99
CA LEU A 134 13.95 -0.45 24.17
C LEU A 134 12.97 0.63 24.63
N ASP A 135 12.89 0.92 25.93
CA ASP A 135 11.89 1.83 26.54
C ASP A 135 11.78 3.20 25.84
N PRO A 136 12.89 3.88 25.45
CA PRO A 136 12.80 5.15 24.71
C PRO A 136 12.09 5.03 23.35
N HIS A 137 12.14 3.85 22.72
CA HIS A 137 11.53 3.57 21.41
C HIS A 137 10.06 3.14 21.49
N MET A 138 9.53 2.94 22.70
CA MET A 138 8.13 2.54 22.95
C MET A 138 7.25 3.73 23.33
N ARG A 139 7.86 4.91 23.49
CA ARG A 139 7.23 6.12 24.01
C ARG A 139 6.02 6.52 23.17
N TYR A 140 4.88 6.70 23.84
CA TYR A 140 3.60 7.15 23.28
C TYR A 140 2.91 6.23 22.28
N THR A 141 3.53 5.11 21.84
CA THR A 141 2.90 4.22 20.86
C THR A 141 1.56 3.65 21.35
N LEU A 142 1.45 3.20 22.60
CA LEU A 142 0.19 2.69 23.14
C LEU A 142 -0.90 3.77 23.21
N GLU A 143 -0.52 4.99 23.57
CA GLU A 143 -1.46 6.13 23.68
C GLU A 143 -1.98 6.53 22.29
N ILE A 144 -1.10 6.73 21.31
CA ILE A 144 -1.52 7.09 19.95
C ILE A 144 -2.32 5.97 19.29
N ASN A 145 -1.98 4.70 19.52
CA ASN A 145 -2.75 3.58 18.99
C ASN A 145 -4.15 3.49 19.62
N ALA A 146 -4.29 3.79 20.91
CA ALA A 146 -5.59 3.85 21.57
C ALA A 146 -6.47 4.96 20.99
N LEU A 147 -5.90 6.17 20.79
CA LEU A 147 -6.60 7.29 20.14
C LEU A 147 -6.97 6.94 18.68
N ALA A 148 -6.06 6.29 17.95
CA ALA A 148 -6.33 5.85 16.59
C ALA A 148 -7.50 4.86 16.52
N ARG A 149 -7.57 3.89 17.44
CA ARG A 149 -8.72 2.97 17.53
C ARG A 149 -10.03 3.69 17.86
N GLN A 150 -9.97 4.82 18.57
CA GLN A 150 -11.16 5.58 18.96
C GLN A 150 -11.71 6.44 17.82
N SER A 151 -10.86 7.15 17.09
CA SER A 151 -11.30 8.20 16.15
C SER A 151 -10.75 8.08 14.72
N LEU A 152 -9.66 7.36 14.51
CA LEU A 152 -8.97 7.29 13.22
C LEU A 152 -9.44 6.08 12.40
N ILE A 153 -9.30 4.88 12.96
CA ILE A 153 -9.58 3.60 12.30
C ILE A 153 -10.86 2.91 12.81
N SER A 154 -11.64 3.62 13.62
CA SER A 154 -12.97 3.18 14.03
C SER A 154 -13.96 3.18 12.86
N VAL A 155 -15.08 2.48 13.03
CA VAL A 155 -16.23 2.58 12.12
C VAL A 155 -16.65 4.05 12.02
N ASP A 156 -16.86 4.53 10.80
CA ASP A 156 -17.15 5.94 10.48
C ASP A 156 -16.05 6.94 10.92
N GLY A 157 -14.87 6.42 11.30
CA GLY A 157 -13.69 7.22 11.64
C GLY A 157 -13.10 7.93 10.43
N VAL A 158 -12.04 8.70 10.67
CA VAL A 158 -11.39 9.52 9.64
C VAL A 158 -10.90 8.68 8.45
N ILE A 159 -10.33 7.49 8.69
CA ILE A 159 -9.81 6.64 7.62
C ILE A 159 -10.93 6.10 6.73
N GLU A 160 -12.03 5.60 7.29
CA GLU A 160 -13.16 5.11 6.48
C GLU A 160 -13.81 6.24 5.68
N SER A 161 -13.92 7.42 6.29
CA SER A 161 -14.55 8.59 5.67
C SER A 161 -13.72 9.17 4.52
N CYS A 162 -12.39 9.21 4.65
CA CYS A 162 -11.53 9.95 3.73
C CYS A 162 -10.78 9.08 2.70
N PHE A 163 -10.63 7.77 2.91
CA PHE A 163 -9.88 6.89 1.99
C PHE A 163 -10.81 6.04 1.13
N THR A 164 -10.45 5.85 -0.15
CA THR A 164 -11.28 5.17 -1.16
C THR A 164 -11.87 3.81 -0.73
N PRO A 165 -11.15 2.92 -0.01
CA PRO A 165 -11.72 1.63 0.40
C PRO A 165 -12.88 1.71 1.39
N GLY A 166 -13.04 2.84 2.10
CA GLY A 166 -14.15 3.04 3.03
C GLY A 166 -14.12 2.05 4.19
N ARG A 167 -15.28 1.46 4.51
CA ARG A 167 -15.41 0.42 5.55
C ARG A 167 -14.54 -0.83 5.34
N TYR A 168 -13.93 -1.00 4.17
CA TYR A 168 -13.02 -2.12 3.90
C TYR A 168 -11.55 -1.80 4.20
N CYS A 169 -11.22 -0.59 4.66
CA CYS A 169 -9.86 -0.15 4.98
C CYS A 169 -9.14 -1.12 5.93
N MET A 170 -9.76 -1.49 7.06
CA MET A 170 -9.12 -2.37 8.03
C MET A 170 -9.07 -3.84 7.58
N GLU A 171 -9.98 -4.29 6.70
CA GLU A 171 -9.87 -5.60 6.07
C GLU A 171 -8.66 -5.70 5.13
N ILE A 172 -8.35 -4.65 4.38
CA ILE A 172 -7.14 -4.59 3.53
C ILE A 172 -5.88 -4.69 4.37
N SER A 173 -5.82 -3.95 5.49
CA SER A 173 -4.70 -4.01 6.43
C SER A 173 -4.53 -5.42 7.02
N ALA A 174 -5.63 -6.07 7.44
CA ALA A 174 -5.61 -7.44 7.93
C ALA A 174 -5.18 -8.46 6.86
N ALA A 175 -5.63 -8.30 5.61
CA ALA A 175 -5.19 -9.14 4.50
C ALA A 175 -3.69 -8.99 4.22
N ALA A 176 -3.19 -7.75 4.21
CA ALA A 176 -1.77 -7.47 4.03
C ALA A 176 -0.90 -8.05 5.14
N TYR A 177 -1.38 -8.03 6.40
CA TYR A 177 -0.71 -8.70 7.51
C TYR A 177 -0.56 -10.20 7.25
N LYS A 178 -1.61 -10.84 6.76
CA LYS A 178 -1.61 -12.29 6.47
C LYS A 178 -0.68 -12.66 5.32
N THR A 179 -0.63 -11.87 4.24
CA THR A 179 0.06 -12.27 3.01
C THR A 179 1.47 -11.71 2.88
N SER A 180 1.76 -10.57 3.51
CA SER A 180 2.96 -9.79 3.18
C SER A 180 3.86 -9.48 4.38
N TRP A 181 3.32 -9.47 5.61
CA TRP A 181 4.10 -9.08 6.79
C TRP A 181 4.98 -10.22 7.31
N ARG A 182 6.26 -9.89 7.53
CA ARG A 182 7.31 -10.82 7.94
C ARG A 182 8.32 -10.06 8.78
N PHE A 183 8.38 -10.34 10.09
CA PHE A 183 9.29 -9.64 11.00
C PHE A 183 10.75 -9.71 10.56
N ASP A 184 11.18 -10.85 10.02
CA ASP A 184 12.54 -11.07 9.48
C ASP A 184 12.86 -10.24 8.23
N GLN A 185 11.84 -9.64 7.60
CA GLN A 185 11.99 -8.79 6.41
C GLN A 185 11.79 -7.30 6.69
N GLU A 186 11.44 -6.89 7.92
CA GLU A 186 11.26 -5.47 8.27
C GLU A 186 12.59 -4.70 8.41
N GLY A 187 13.73 -5.40 8.41
CA GLY A 187 15.04 -4.77 8.36
C GLY A 187 15.33 -4.18 6.98
N LEU A 188 15.75 -2.90 6.92
CA LEU A 188 15.96 -2.17 5.66
C LEU A 188 16.76 -2.93 4.59
N PRO A 189 17.89 -3.62 4.90
CA PRO A 189 18.60 -4.38 3.88
C PRO A 189 17.81 -5.56 3.32
N ALA A 190 17.02 -6.25 4.15
CA ALA A 190 16.20 -7.37 3.71
C ALA A 190 14.99 -6.88 2.88
N ASP A 191 14.39 -5.76 3.26
CA ASP A 191 13.27 -5.13 2.54
C ASP A 191 13.70 -4.67 1.12
N LEU A 192 14.91 -4.12 0.97
CA LEU A 192 15.43 -3.67 -0.33
C LEU A 192 15.80 -4.80 -1.31
N ILE A 193 16.04 -6.03 -0.81
CA ILE A 193 16.44 -7.19 -1.62
C ILE A 193 15.23 -7.98 -2.13
N ARG A 194 14.10 -7.88 -1.42
CA ARG A 194 12.89 -8.69 -1.62
C ARG A 194 12.22 -8.50 -2.98
#